data_AF-A0A2P4YPD1-F1
#
_entry.id   AF-A0A2P4YPD1-F1
#
_cell.length_a   1.000
_cell.length_b   1.000
_cell.length_c   1.000
_cell.angle_alpha   90.00
_cell.angle_beta   90.00
_cell.angle_gamma   90.00
#
_symmetry.space_group_name_H-M   'P 1'
#
loop_
_entity.id
_entity.type
_entity.pdbx_description
1 polymer ?
#
loop_
_entity_poly.entity_id
_entity_poly.type
_entity_poly.pdbx_seq_one_letter_code
_entity_poly.pdbx_strand_id
1 'polypeptide(L)'
;MSANDIWEQVYLTFYSTNGDQIAEGLTEEQVVSRVFRIKRKYYGGDLHGVVDVPPLSMIPNTKLSFFQFHLVTPDKKSKEKPNRLIGWAHPALMDVLSAHSVTLFVDGTFRCVPNGFRQCVVVMAEDRARYLFVPVFYVLCTNCNEATYWEVLDQIIKSTDNNMHPAEIVCDFEIGLIKSVQAQFPNAEVIGCLFHFKQALRRKMKKLCIPDNEVRVAMGKGVLDMLTVIEQDKVGVAGIAWVKEEIKSRCGRLGYHYSKQKWRSFWVYFKKTWMERYSVTSGMFMAWRRFNRELNAAFRTHPDLPTFVKTIRNISNDYVRKQIHTTIGLRRKANRALPNFEMPVAVELPSLNNADSDVSSSEVEDEVCESDPDSNSDFYDSCHGDDSPANSTVAD
;
A
#
# COMPACT_ATOMS: atom_id res chain seq x y z
N MET A 1 -4.89 -24.45 -23.48
CA MET A 1 -4.23 -24.95 -24.70
C MET A 1 -3.22 -23.92 -25.18
N SER A 2 -1.94 -24.30 -25.16
CA SER A 2 -0.80 -23.50 -25.61
C SER A 2 -0.81 -23.35 -27.14
N ALA A 3 0.01 -22.44 -27.70
CA ALA A 3 0.15 -22.33 -29.15
C ALA A 3 0.76 -23.60 -29.76
N ASN A 4 1.66 -24.25 -29.02
CA ASN A 4 2.29 -25.52 -29.44
C ASN A 4 1.30 -26.69 -29.37
N ASP A 5 0.41 -26.72 -28.37
CA ASP A 5 -0.63 -27.74 -28.28
C ASP A 5 -1.58 -27.66 -29.50
N ILE A 6 -1.88 -26.43 -29.95
CA ILE A 6 -2.71 -26.19 -31.14
C ILE A 6 -1.96 -26.61 -32.41
N TRP A 7 -0.67 -26.30 -32.51
CA TRP A 7 0.15 -26.75 -33.63
C TRP A 7 0.23 -28.26 -33.71
N GLU A 8 0.51 -28.96 -32.61
CA GLU A 8 0.55 -30.43 -32.55
C GLU A 8 -0.78 -31.04 -33.02
N GLN A 9 -1.93 -30.47 -32.63
CA GLN A 9 -3.22 -30.93 -33.12
C GLN A 9 -3.39 -30.70 -34.63
N VAL A 10 -2.96 -29.55 -35.17
CA VAL A 10 -2.99 -29.25 -36.61
C VAL A 10 -2.06 -30.20 -37.36
N TYR A 11 -0.85 -30.42 -36.85
CA TYR A 11 0.13 -31.35 -37.40
C TYR A 11 -0.43 -32.77 -37.45
N LEU A 12 -0.96 -33.27 -36.34
CA LEU A 12 -1.58 -34.60 -36.27
C LEU A 12 -2.76 -34.74 -37.23
N THR A 13 -3.59 -33.71 -37.35
CA THR A 13 -4.81 -33.77 -38.17
C THR A 13 -4.50 -33.72 -39.68
N PHE A 14 -3.50 -32.95 -40.09
CA PHE A 14 -3.30 -32.64 -41.51
C PHE A 14 -1.97 -33.14 -42.11
N TYR A 15 -0.98 -33.47 -41.27
CA TYR A 15 0.39 -33.77 -41.71
C TYR A 15 0.94 -35.10 -41.20
N SER A 16 0.29 -35.77 -40.23
CA SER A 16 0.81 -37.02 -39.64
C SER A 16 0.51 -38.30 -40.44
N THR A 17 -0.39 -38.24 -41.42
CA THR A 17 -0.66 -39.37 -42.31
C THR A 17 0.35 -39.42 -43.45
N ASN A 18 1.20 -40.46 -43.45
CA ASN A 18 2.15 -40.81 -44.52
C ASN A 18 1.45 -41.09 -45.86
N GLY A 19 0.97 -40.06 -46.54
CA GLY A 19 0.50 -40.13 -47.92
C GLY A 19 1.26 -39.11 -48.75
N ASP A 20 1.65 -39.49 -49.97
CA ASP A 20 2.31 -38.69 -51.01
C ASP A 20 1.49 -37.45 -51.49
N GLN A 21 0.66 -36.86 -50.62
CA GLN A 21 -0.05 -35.63 -50.88
C GLN A 21 0.78 -34.45 -50.39
N ILE A 22 1.18 -33.60 -51.32
CA ILE A 22 1.73 -32.28 -51.03
C ILE A 22 0.61 -31.48 -50.34
N ALA A 23 0.65 -31.43 -49.01
CA ALA A 23 -0.26 -30.63 -48.23
C ALA A 23 0.16 -29.15 -48.31
N GLU A 24 -0.46 -28.37 -49.19
CA GLU A 24 -0.38 -26.91 -49.15
C GLU A 24 -1.16 -26.42 -47.92
N GLY A 25 -0.42 -25.99 -46.89
CA GLY A 25 -1.03 -25.45 -45.68
C GLY A 25 -0.11 -24.48 -44.94
N LEU A 26 -0.59 -23.99 -43.80
CA LEU A 26 0.13 -23.00 -43.00
C LEU A 26 1.32 -23.67 -42.28
N THR A 27 2.50 -23.05 -42.32
CA THR A 27 3.67 -23.52 -41.56
C THR A 27 3.45 -23.42 -40.05
N GLU A 28 4.28 -24.10 -39.25
CA GLU A 28 4.28 -23.98 -37.79
C GLU A 28 4.32 -22.51 -37.35
N GLU A 29 5.24 -21.72 -37.90
CA GLU A 29 5.39 -20.31 -37.56
C GLU A 29 4.14 -19.51 -37.93
N GLN A 30 3.49 -19.84 -39.05
CA GLN A 30 2.27 -19.17 -39.48
C GLN A 30 1.09 -19.53 -38.59
N VAL A 31 0.93 -20.80 -38.19
CA VAL A 31 -0.12 -21.25 -37.28
C VAL A 31 0.09 -20.63 -35.90
N VAL A 32 1.29 -20.73 -35.34
CA VAL A 32 1.66 -20.15 -34.04
C VAL A 32 1.45 -18.63 -34.05
N SER A 33 1.94 -17.93 -35.07
CA SER A 33 1.76 -16.47 -35.21
C SER A 33 0.28 -16.08 -35.33
N ARG A 34 -0.54 -16.89 -36.00
CA ARG A 34 -1.97 -16.65 -36.19
C ARG A 34 -2.75 -16.91 -34.90
N VAL A 35 -2.37 -17.92 -34.11
CA VAL A 35 -2.89 -18.13 -32.75
C VAL A 35 -2.58 -16.93 -31.87
N PHE A 36 -1.33 -16.45 -31.85
CA PHE A 36 -0.97 -15.25 -31.09
C PHE A 36 -1.70 -13.99 -31.59
N ARG A 37 -1.89 -13.84 -32.91
CA ARG A 37 -2.62 -12.71 -33.51
C ARG A 37 -4.11 -12.74 -33.18
N ILE A 38 -4.74 -13.92 -33.22
CA ILE A 38 -6.14 -14.12 -32.86
C ILE A 38 -6.31 -13.89 -31.35
N LYS A 39 -5.44 -14.45 -30.51
CA LYS A 39 -5.45 -14.19 -29.07
C LYS A 39 -5.29 -12.70 -28.76
N ARG A 40 -4.37 -12.00 -29.44
CA ARG A 40 -4.20 -10.53 -29.37
C ARG A 40 -5.45 -9.75 -29.79
N LYS A 41 -6.20 -10.25 -30.78
CA LYS A 41 -7.42 -9.61 -31.31
C LYS A 41 -8.62 -9.78 -30.39
N TYR A 42 -8.79 -10.93 -29.75
CA TYR A 42 -9.96 -11.24 -28.91
C TYR A 42 -9.76 -10.93 -27.42
N TYR A 43 -8.53 -10.98 -26.91
CA TYR A 43 -8.22 -10.78 -25.48
C TYR A 43 -7.44 -9.48 -25.18
N GLY A 44 -7.19 -8.65 -26.21
CA GLY A 44 -6.18 -7.59 -26.12
C GLY A 44 -4.77 -8.18 -26.07
N GLY A 45 -3.73 -7.42 -26.38
CA GLY A 45 -2.35 -7.90 -26.32
C GLY A 45 -2.00 -8.49 -24.95
N ASP A 46 -1.76 -9.80 -24.91
CA ASP A 46 -1.56 -10.59 -23.69
C ASP A 46 -0.20 -10.32 -23.03
N LEU A 47 -0.03 -9.14 -22.46
CA LEU A 47 1.10 -8.85 -21.58
C LEU A 47 0.91 -9.58 -20.23
N HIS A 48 -0.34 -9.90 -19.86
CA HIS A 48 -0.72 -10.42 -18.56
C HIS A 48 -0.56 -11.94 -18.45
N GLY A 49 -0.99 -12.75 -19.41
CA GLY A 49 -0.82 -14.22 -19.41
C GLY A 49 0.63 -14.69 -19.46
N VAL A 50 1.56 -13.81 -19.85
CA VAL A 50 3.02 -14.06 -19.78
C VAL A 50 3.49 -14.26 -18.34
N VAL A 51 2.79 -13.70 -17.34
CA VAL A 51 3.14 -13.90 -15.92
C VAL A 51 2.59 -15.19 -15.33
N ASP A 52 1.59 -15.79 -15.99
CA ASP A 52 0.90 -17.01 -15.57
C ASP A 52 1.66 -18.27 -16.06
N VAL A 53 2.62 -18.11 -16.98
CA VAL A 53 3.43 -19.19 -17.56
C VAL A 53 4.91 -19.13 -17.14
N PRO A 54 5.61 -20.28 -17.11
CA PRO A 54 7.05 -20.30 -16.89
C PRO A 54 7.80 -19.48 -17.96
N PRO A 55 8.92 -18.82 -17.61
CA PRO A 55 9.61 -18.87 -16.31
C PRO A 55 9.13 -17.82 -15.31
N LEU A 56 8.16 -16.95 -15.64
CA LEU A 56 7.75 -15.86 -14.75
C LEU A 56 6.82 -16.31 -13.63
N SER A 57 6.00 -17.33 -13.87
CA SER A 57 5.12 -17.91 -12.85
C SER A 57 5.85 -18.74 -11.80
N MET A 58 7.12 -19.09 -12.01
CA MET A 58 7.86 -20.07 -11.21
C MET A 58 8.99 -19.44 -10.39
N ILE A 59 9.30 -20.07 -9.26
CA ILE A 59 10.54 -19.80 -8.52
C ILE A 59 11.73 -20.42 -9.26
N PRO A 60 12.81 -19.66 -9.53
CA PRO A 60 13.98 -20.16 -10.26
C PRO A 60 14.54 -21.43 -9.65
N ASN A 61 14.84 -22.42 -10.49
CA ASN A 61 15.42 -23.71 -10.10
C ASN A 61 14.51 -24.57 -9.18
N THR A 62 13.21 -24.34 -9.17
CA THR A 62 12.25 -25.16 -8.42
C THR A 62 11.01 -25.48 -9.27
N LYS A 63 10.15 -26.35 -8.74
CA LYS A 63 8.81 -26.62 -9.29
C LYS A 63 7.70 -25.84 -8.57
N LEU A 64 8.05 -24.89 -7.71
CA LEU A 64 7.09 -24.11 -6.93
C LEU A 64 6.62 -22.89 -7.72
N SER A 65 5.31 -22.63 -7.66
CA SER A 65 4.71 -21.44 -8.24
C SER A 65 5.00 -20.21 -7.37
N PHE A 66 5.43 -19.13 -8.01
CA PHE A 66 5.50 -17.78 -7.43
C PHE A 66 4.20 -17.00 -7.72
N PHE A 67 3.58 -17.29 -8.86
CA PHE A 67 2.26 -16.78 -9.20
C PHE A 67 1.18 -17.48 -8.36
N GLN A 68 0.25 -16.71 -7.80
CA GLN A 68 -0.79 -17.25 -6.92
C GLN A 68 -2.19 -17.15 -7.55
N PHE A 69 -2.54 -15.97 -8.08
CA PHE A 69 -3.88 -15.76 -8.65
C PHE A 69 -3.91 -14.65 -9.69
N HIS A 70 -4.88 -14.77 -10.60
CA HIS A 70 -5.26 -13.73 -11.55
C HIS A 70 -6.79 -13.68 -11.59
N LEU A 71 -7.36 -12.64 -10.98
CA LEU A 71 -8.80 -12.42 -10.92
C LEU A 71 -9.17 -11.31 -11.90
N VAL A 72 -10.21 -11.54 -12.71
CA VAL A 72 -10.78 -10.56 -13.62
C VAL A 72 -12.25 -10.41 -13.29
N THR A 73 -12.67 -9.21 -12.89
CA THR A 73 -14.06 -8.90 -12.58
C THR A 73 -14.59 -7.79 -13.49
N PRO A 74 -15.91 -7.77 -13.78
CA PRO A 74 -16.50 -6.67 -14.53
C PRO A 74 -16.29 -5.34 -13.79
N ASP A 75 -15.91 -4.29 -14.50
CA ASP A 75 -15.97 -2.94 -13.93
C ASP A 75 -17.39 -2.41 -14.06
N LYS A 76 -18.01 -2.07 -12.92
CA LYS A 76 -19.35 -1.49 -12.87
C LYS A 76 -19.40 -0.12 -13.55
N LYS A 77 -18.27 0.59 -13.66
CA LYS A 77 -18.19 1.93 -14.26
C LYS A 77 -17.78 1.93 -15.73
N SER A 78 -16.95 0.97 -16.16
CA SER A 78 -16.53 0.82 -17.55
C SER A 78 -16.86 -0.57 -18.08
N LYS A 79 -17.73 -0.65 -19.09
CA LYS A 79 -18.01 -1.92 -19.78
C LYS A 79 -16.84 -2.37 -20.68
N GLU A 80 -15.86 -1.51 -20.93
CA GLU A 80 -14.77 -1.76 -21.89
C GLU A 80 -13.48 -2.26 -21.22
N LYS A 81 -13.24 -1.91 -19.95
CA LYS A 81 -12.03 -2.32 -19.22
C LYS A 81 -12.39 -3.07 -17.95
N PRO A 82 -12.14 -4.39 -17.86
CA PRO A 82 -12.41 -5.13 -16.64
C PRO A 82 -11.43 -4.76 -15.53
N ASN A 83 -11.83 -4.96 -14.28
CA ASN A 83 -10.92 -4.89 -13.16
C ASN A 83 -10.04 -6.14 -13.14
N ARG A 84 -8.74 -5.97 -12.87
CA ARG A 84 -7.77 -7.06 -12.78
C ARG A 84 -7.00 -6.99 -11.48
N LEU A 85 -6.88 -8.14 -10.83
CA LEU A 85 -5.96 -8.40 -9.74
C LEU A 85 -5.00 -9.50 -10.17
N ILE A 86 -3.71 -9.27 -10.01
CA ILE A 86 -2.68 -10.30 -10.24
C ILE A 86 -1.78 -10.36 -9.02
N GLY A 87 -1.72 -11.52 -8.38
CA GLY A 87 -1.04 -11.73 -7.10
C GLY A 87 0.14 -12.70 -7.22
N TRP A 88 1.26 -12.33 -6.60
CA TRP A 88 2.42 -13.18 -6.43
C TRP A 88 2.83 -13.27 -4.96
N ALA A 89 3.27 -14.46 -4.57
CA ALA A 89 3.87 -14.72 -3.27
C ALA A 89 4.85 -15.88 -3.38
N HIS A 90 5.92 -15.83 -2.60
CA HIS A 90 6.81 -16.97 -2.46
C HIS A 90 6.23 -17.93 -1.41
N PRO A 91 5.95 -19.21 -1.72
CA PRO A 91 5.27 -20.13 -0.80
C PRO A 91 5.94 -20.24 0.56
N ALA A 92 7.28 -20.33 0.61
CA ALA A 92 8.02 -20.37 1.88
C ALA A 92 7.86 -19.12 2.79
N LEU A 93 7.37 -17.99 2.27
CA LEU A 93 7.08 -16.79 3.05
C LEU A 93 5.61 -16.73 3.50
N MET A 94 4.72 -17.48 2.84
CA MET A 94 3.28 -17.48 3.13
C MET A 94 2.98 -18.05 4.51
N ASP A 95 3.79 -19.00 4.99
CA ASP A 95 3.65 -19.59 6.32
C ASP A 95 3.67 -18.57 7.47
N VAL A 96 4.30 -17.40 7.26
CA VAL A 96 4.33 -16.30 8.25
C VAL A 96 2.93 -15.73 8.47
N LEU A 97 2.05 -15.74 7.46
CA LEU A 97 0.68 -15.22 7.57
C LEU A 97 -0.22 -16.11 8.44
N SER A 98 0.11 -17.39 8.53
CA SER A 98 -0.63 -18.37 9.34
C SER A 98 -0.15 -18.44 10.79
N ALA A 99 0.85 -17.63 11.16
CA ALA A 99 1.29 -17.52 12.53
C ALA A 99 0.19 -16.91 13.41
N HIS A 100 0.00 -17.48 14.61
CA HIS A 100 -1.01 -16.99 15.53
C HIS A 100 -0.68 -15.57 16.00
N SER A 101 -1.69 -14.70 16.04
CA SER A 101 -1.56 -13.31 16.48
C SER A 101 -0.48 -12.52 15.70
N VAL A 102 -0.40 -12.75 14.39
CA VAL A 102 0.54 -12.05 13.51
C VAL A 102 0.16 -10.57 13.36
N THR A 103 1.15 -9.69 13.32
CA THR A 103 0.98 -8.29 12.93
C THR A 103 1.17 -8.18 11.42
N LEU A 104 0.14 -7.77 10.69
CA LEU A 104 0.18 -7.53 9.25
C LEU A 104 0.38 -6.06 8.95
N PHE A 105 0.96 -5.78 7.79
CA PHE A 105 1.09 -4.44 7.26
C PHE A 105 0.62 -4.43 5.81
N VAL A 106 -0.29 -3.52 5.46
CA VAL A 106 -0.90 -3.44 4.13
C VAL A 106 -0.79 -2.01 3.60
N ASP A 107 -0.22 -1.86 2.40
CA ASP A 107 -0.06 -0.56 1.74
C ASP A 107 -0.21 -0.68 0.23
N GLY A 108 -0.77 0.35 -0.38
CA GLY A 108 -0.78 0.55 -1.83
C GLY A 108 0.37 1.44 -2.26
N THR A 109 1.21 0.98 -3.19
CA THR A 109 2.21 1.83 -3.86
C THR A 109 1.83 2.08 -5.31
N PHE A 110 1.98 3.33 -5.74
CA PHE A 110 1.61 3.82 -7.08
C PHE A 110 2.83 4.01 -7.99
N ARG A 111 4.02 4.18 -7.41
CA ARG A 111 5.24 4.58 -8.14
C ARG A 111 5.85 3.45 -8.97
N CYS A 112 5.93 2.26 -8.39
CA CYS A 112 6.60 1.10 -8.96
C CYS A 112 5.59 0.12 -9.58
N VAL A 113 4.69 0.65 -10.40
CA VAL A 113 3.53 -0.10 -10.93
C VAL A 113 3.59 -0.14 -12.46
N PRO A 114 3.50 -1.33 -13.09
CA PRO A 114 3.47 -1.44 -14.54
C PRO A 114 2.30 -0.73 -15.20
N ASN A 115 2.51 -0.28 -16.43
CA ASN A 115 1.47 0.33 -17.25
C ASN A 115 0.25 -0.61 -17.38
N GLY A 116 -0.94 -0.05 -17.27
CA GLY A 116 -2.21 -0.79 -17.24
C GLY A 116 -2.68 -1.19 -15.84
N PHE A 117 -1.84 -1.03 -14.82
CA PHE A 117 -2.23 -1.12 -13.42
C PHE A 117 -2.15 0.24 -12.74
N ARG A 118 -2.97 0.40 -11.70
CA ARG A 118 -3.08 1.65 -10.95
C ARG A 118 -2.22 1.64 -9.69
N GLN A 119 -2.19 0.50 -9.00
CA GLN A 119 -1.39 0.32 -7.80
C GLN A 119 -0.85 -1.11 -7.67
N CYS A 120 0.15 -1.26 -6.81
CA CYS A 120 0.56 -2.54 -6.25
C CYS A 120 0.24 -2.53 -4.76
N VAL A 121 -0.65 -3.40 -4.30
CA VAL A 121 -0.88 -3.63 -2.88
C VAL A 121 0.16 -4.63 -2.38
N VAL A 122 0.87 -4.28 -1.32
CA VAL A 122 1.85 -5.16 -0.69
C VAL A 122 1.38 -5.54 0.71
N VAL A 123 1.35 -6.84 0.99
CA VAL A 123 1.05 -7.37 2.32
C VAL A 123 2.34 -7.91 2.91
N MET A 124 2.75 -7.33 4.03
CA MET A 124 3.87 -7.80 4.84
C MET A 124 3.37 -8.37 6.16
N ALA A 125 4.19 -9.24 6.76
CA ALA A 125 3.93 -9.81 8.07
C ALA A 125 5.17 -9.73 8.96
N GLU A 126 4.96 -9.58 10.27
CA GLU A 126 6.02 -9.69 11.26
C GLU A 126 6.33 -11.16 11.57
N ASP A 127 7.50 -11.64 11.13
CA ASP A 127 8.10 -12.89 11.58
C ASP A 127 8.82 -12.66 12.91
N ARG A 128 8.05 -12.75 14.01
CA ARG A 128 8.56 -12.56 15.38
C ARG A 128 9.67 -13.54 15.75
N ALA A 129 9.59 -14.79 15.28
CA ALA A 129 10.59 -15.82 15.58
C ALA A 129 11.99 -15.46 15.03
N ARG A 130 12.02 -14.76 13.90
CA ARG A 130 13.25 -14.36 13.20
C ARG A 130 13.54 -12.85 13.28
N TYR A 131 12.66 -12.06 13.91
CA TYR A 131 12.73 -10.59 13.99
C TYR A 131 12.84 -9.93 12.61
N LEU A 132 11.95 -10.33 11.68
CA LEU A 132 11.92 -9.81 10.31
C LEU A 132 10.51 -9.32 9.95
N PHE A 133 10.44 -8.19 9.24
CA PHE A 133 9.24 -7.83 8.49
C PHE A 133 9.38 -8.42 7.09
N VAL A 134 8.49 -9.33 6.74
CA VAL A 134 8.58 -10.13 5.52
C VAL A 134 7.50 -9.66 4.56
N PRO A 135 7.85 -9.14 3.37
CA PRO A 135 6.87 -8.90 2.33
C PRO A 135 6.46 -10.22 1.70
N VAL A 136 5.19 -10.56 1.83
CA VAL A 136 4.66 -11.88 1.45
C VAL A 136 3.95 -11.80 0.10
N PHE A 137 2.98 -10.91 -0.03
CA PHE A 137 2.20 -10.74 -1.26
C PHE A 137 2.49 -9.41 -1.95
N TYR A 138 2.52 -9.46 -3.27
CA TYR A 138 2.51 -8.31 -4.16
C TYR A 138 1.32 -8.47 -5.09
N VAL A 139 0.40 -7.52 -5.12
CA VAL A 139 -0.85 -7.63 -5.87
C VAL A 139 -1.04 -6.39 -6.75
N LEU A 140 -0.91 -6.57 -8.06
CA LEU A 140 -1.19 -5.51 -9.02
C LEU A 140 -2.70 -5.36 -9.20
N CYS A 141 -3.18 -4.13 -9.06
CA CYS A 141 -4.60 -3.79 -9.11
C CYS A 141 -4.84 -2.71 -10.16
N THR A 142 -5.90 -2.85 -10.96
CA THR A 142 -6.34 -1.81 -11.90
C THR A 142 -7.10 -0.67 -11.21
N ASN A 143 -7.46 -0.82 -9.94
CA ASN A 143 -8.24 0.15 -9.18
C ASN A 143 -7.74 0.25 -7.71
N CYS A 144 -8.28 1.20 -6.95
CA CYS A 144 -7.88 1.50 -5.56
C CYS A 144 -9.07 1.83 -4.65
N ASN A 145 -10.17 1.11 -4.83
CA ASN A 145 -11.39 1.29 -4.05
C ASN A 145 -11.63 0.14 -3.06
N GLU A 146 -12.60 0.32 -2.17
CA GLU A 146 -13.00 -0.66 -1.15
C GLU A 146 -13.26 -2.06 -1.73
N ALA A 147 -13.97 -2.17 -2.85
CA ALA A 147 -14.22 -3.48 -3.48
C ALA A 147 -12.93 -4.15 -3.98
N THR A 148 -11.95 -3.36 -4.43
CA THR A 148 -10.63 -3.86 -4.83
C THR A 148 -9.87 -4.39 -3.63
N TYR A 149 -9.81 -3.63 -2.53
CA TYR A 149 -9.14 -4.07 -1.31
C TYR A 149 -9.79 -5.32 -0.71
N TRP A 150 -11.13 -5.39 -0.75
CA TRP A 150 -11.85 -6.58 -0.36
C TRP A 150 -11.41 -7.81 -1.16
N GLU A 151 -11.42 -7.72 -2.49
CA GLU A 151 -10.99 -8.83 -3.36
C GLU A 151 -9.52 -9.19 -3.17
N VAL A 152 -8.62 -8.21 -2.97
CA VAL A 152 -7.20 -8.48 -2.68
C VAL A 152 -7.05 -9.32 -1.41
N LEU A 153 -7.70 -8.91 -0.31
CA LEU A 153 -7.62 -9.63 0.95
C LEU A 153 -8.27 -11.01 0.84
N ASP A 154 -9.42 -11.12 0.17
CA ASP A 154 -10.15 -12.38 0.00
C ASP A 154 -9.32 -13.41 -0.79
N GLN A 155 -8.64 -13.00 -1.87
CA GLN A 155 -7.73 -13.88 -2.61
C GLN A 155 -6.54 -14.33 -1.76
N ILE A 156 -5.99 -13.46 -0.91
CA ILE A 156 -4.88 -13.80 -0.01
C ILE A 156 -5.34 -14.80 1.08
N ILE A 157 -6.52 -14.57 1.68
CA ILE A 157 -7.10 -15.49 2.68
C ILE A 157 -7.34 -16.87 2.05
N LYS A 158 -7.91 -16.93 0.84
CA LYS A 158 -8.09 -18.19 0.11
C LYS A 158 -6.77 -18.88 -0.20
N SER A 159 -5.73 -18.12 -0.53
CA SER A 159 -4.39 -18.65 -0.82
C SER A 159 -3.67 -19.20 0.44
N THR A 160 -4.19 -18.93 1.64
CA THR A 160 -3.65 -19.40 2.92
C THR A 160 -4.56 -20.42 3.60
N ASP A 161 -5.43 -21.09 2.83
CA ASP A 161 -6.43 -22.04 3.31
C ASP A 161 -7.36 -21.45 4.39
N ASN A 162 -7.61 -20.14 4.32
CA ASN A 162 -8.36 -19.36 5.30
C ASN A 162 -7.78 -19.39 6.73
N ASN A 163 -6.47 -19.62 6.86
CA ASN A 163 -5.79 -19.80 8.16
C ASN A 163 -5.07 -18.52 8.64
N MET A 164 -5.60 -17.34 8.31
CA MET A 164 -5.04 -16.07 8.75
C MET A 164 -5.76 -15.56 9.99
N HIS A 165 -5.02 -15.40 11.08
CA HIS A 165 -5.53 -14.89 12.37
C HIS A 165 -4.67 -13.73 12.87
N PRO A 166 -4.67 -12.59 12.17
CA PRO A 166 -3.92 -11.42 12.59
C PRO A 166 -4.48 -10.85 13.90
N ALA A 167 -3.58 -10.44 14.79
CA ALA A 167 -3.95 -9.66 15.98
C ALA A 167 -4.03 -8.17 15.67
N GLU A 168 -3.12 -7.69 14.81
CA GLU A 168 -2.97 -6.29 14.47
C GLU A 168 -2.79 -6.17 12.95
N ILE A 169 -3.42 -5.16 12.36
CA ILE A 169 -3.25 -4.84 10.95
C ILE A 169 -2.94 -3.35 10.83
N VAL A 170 -1.72 -3.05 10.40
CA VAL A 170 -1.24 -1.69 10.19
C VAL A 170 -1.48 -1.30 8.73
N CYS A 171 -2.22 -0.24 8.49
CA CYS A 171 -2.49 0.24 7.13
C CYS A 171 -2.47 1.76 7.02
N ASP A 172 -2.55 2.28 5.79
CA ASP A 172 -2.81 3.70 5.55
C ASP A 172 -4.27 4.06 5.87
N PHE A 173 -4.57 5.36 5.91
CA PHE A 173 -5.88 5.93 6.26
C PHE A 173 -6.88 5.94 5.10
N GLU A 174 -6.68 5.07 4.11
CA GLU A 174 -7.67 4.89 3.05
C GLU A 174 -8.90 4.18 3.63
N ILE A 175 -10.05 4.87 3.65
CA ILE A 175 -11.30 4.32 4.20
C ILE A 175 -11.66 2.98 3.58
N GLY A 176 -11.46 2.84 2.27
CA GLY A 176 -11.76 1.59 1.57
C GLY A 176 -10.94 0.42 2.12
N LEU A 177 -9.65 0.63 2.34
CA LEU A 177 -8.77 -0.38 2.93
C LEU A 177 -9.16 -0.70 4.37
N ILE A 178 -9.38 0.33 5.21
CA ILE A 178 -9.78 0.16 6.61
C ILE A 178 -11.06 -0.67 6.71
N LYS A 179 -12.10 -0.32 5.93
CA LYS A 179 -13.37 -1.04 5.92
C LYS A 179 -13.22 -2.49 5.48
N SER A 180 -12.45 -2.75 4.41
CA SER A 180 -12.21 -4.11 3.94
C SER A 180 -11.47 -4.95 4.99
N VAL A 181 -10.47 -4.38 5.66
CA VAL A 181 -9.75 -5.04 6.74
C VAL A 181 -10.67 -5.35 7.92
N GLN A 182 -11.44 -4.37 8.41
CA GLN A 182 -12.35 -4.56 9.54
C GLN A 182 -13.41 -5.63 9.26
N ALA A 183 -13.91 -5.69 8.03
CA ALA A 183 -14.95 -6.65 7.68
C ALA A 183 -14.41 -8.07 7.43
N GLN A 184 -13.15 -8.26 7.01
CA GLN A 184 -12.53 -9.60 6.87
C GLN A 184 -11.86 -10.10 8.15
N PHE A 185 -11.35 -9.19 8.98
CA PHE A 185 -10.65 -9.51 10.22
C PHE A 185 -11.27 -8.72 11.40
N PRO A 186 -12.52 -9.03 11.79
CA PRO A 186 -13.24 -8.27 12.81
C PRO A 186 -12.59 -8.31 14.20
N ASN A 187 -11.74 -9.32 14.46
CA ASN A 187 -11.02 -9.48 15.71
C ASN A 187 -9.64 -8.80 15.72
N ALA A 188 -9.16 -8.32 14.56
CA ALA A 188 -7.87 -7.67 14.48
C ALA A 188 -8.00 -6.18 14.82
N GLU A 189 -7.03 -5.65 15.57
CA GLU A 189 -6.92 -4.22 15.80
C GLU A 189 -6.37 -3.53 14.54
N VAL A 190 -7.11 -2.56 14.00
CA VAL A 190 -6.66 -1.78 12.85
C VAL A 190 -5.90 -0.55 13.32
N ILE A 191 -4.63 -0.49 12.96
CA ILE A 191 -3.71 0.52 13.46
C ILE A 191 -3.25 1.42 12.32
N GLY A 192 -3.29 2.72 12.56
CA GLY A 192 -2.83 3.71 11.59
C GLY A 192 -1.31 3.72 11.41
N CYS A 193 -0.83 3.90 10.18
CA CYS A 193 0.59 4.09 9.90
C CYS A 193 1.08 5.48 10.33
N LEU A 194 2.02 5.55 11.27
CA LEU A 194 2.56 6.82 11.78
C LEU A 194 3.29 7.62 10.69
N PHE A 195 3.91 6.93 9.72
CA PHE A 195 4.56 7.60 8.59
C PHE A 195 3.55 8.37 7.74
N HIS A 196 2.42 7.75 7.39
CA HIS A 196 1.38 8.39 6.58
C HIS A 196 0.65 9.48 7.37
N PHE A 197 0.44 9.30 8.68
CA PHE A 197 -0.07 10.35 9.56
C PHE A 197 0.82 11.60 9.52
N LYS A 198 2.11 11.44 9.83
CA LYS A 198 3.09 12.54 9.78
C LYS A 198 3.17 13.17 8.38
N GLN A 199 3.06 12.37 7.32
CA GLN A 199 3.05 12.88 5.95
C GLN A 199 1.81 13.73 5.66
N ALA A 200 0.62 13.27 6.03
CA ALA A 200 -0.65 13.98 5.85
C ALA A 200 -0.67 15.30 6.63
N LEU A 201 -0.27 15.29 7.91
CA LEU A 201 -0.14 16.51 8.70
C LEU A 201 0.80 17.52 8.05
N ARG A 202 1.96 17.06 7.56
CA ARG A 202 2.92 17.93 6.86
C ARG A 202 2.31 18.53 5.58
N ARG A 203 1.62 17.74 4.76
CA ARG A 203 0.95 18.23 3.54
C ARG A 203 -0.09 19.30 3.89
N LYS A 204 -0.91 19.07 4.91
CA LYS A 204 -1.90 20.07 5.34
C LYS A 204 -1.24 21.35 5.85
N MET A 205 -0.20 21.26 6.68
CA MET A 205 0.53 22.45 7.14
C MET A 205 1.10 23.26 5.97
N LYS A 206 1.59 22.58 4.93
CA LYS A 206 2.06 23.22 3.70
C LYS A 206 0.94 23.87 2.89
N LYS A 207 -0.22 23.20 2.75
CA LYS A 207 -1.43 23.76 2.11
C LYS A 207 -1.94 25.01 2.81
N LEU A 208 -1.80 25.07 4.14
CA LEU A 208 -2.13 26.24 4.97
C LEU A 208 -1.02 27.30 5.00
N CYS A 209 0.04 27.12 4.19
CA CYS A 209 1.19 28.01 4.10
C CYS A 209 1.85 28.30 5.46
N ILE A 210 1.85 27.33 6.38
CA ILE A 210 2.60 27.46 7.64
C ILE A 210 4.10 27.52 7.31
N PRO A 211 4.85 28.50 7.83
CA PRO A 211 6.28 28.66 7.57
C PRO A 211 7.11 27.39 7.82
N ASP A 212 8.09 27.14 6.96
CA ASP A 212 8.91 25.91 6.95
C ASP A 212 9.64 25.62 8.27
N ASN A 213 10.09 26.68 8.94
CA ASN A 213 10.71 26.61 10.25
C ASN A 213 9.72 26.13 11.32
N GLU A 214 8.48 26.62 11.31
CA GLU A 214 7.40 26.16 12.20
C GLU A 214 7.00 24.71 11.88
N VAL A 215 6.86 24.36 10.59
CA VAL A 215 6.60 22.97 10.16
C VAL A 215 7.71 22.03 10.65
N ARG A 216 8.97 22.43 10.53
CA ARG A 216 10.12 21.63 11.00
C ARG A 216 10.07 21.40 12.51
N VAL A 217 9.67 22.41 13.29
CA VAL A 217 9.45 22.30 14.73
C VAL A 217 8.35 21.28 15.03
N ALA A 218 7.18 21.42 14.42
CA ALA A 218 6.03 20.55 14.67
C ALA A 218 6.25 19.10 14.23
N MET A 219 7.01 18.89 13.15
CA MET A 219 7.37 17.56 12.66
C MET A 219 8.51 16.89 13.44
N GLY A 220 9.16 17.62 14.35
CA GLY A 220 10.22 17.11 15.22
C GLY A 220 9.77 15.95 16.11
N LYS A 221 10.72 15.17 16.63
CA LYS A 221 10.43 14.10 17.60
C LYS A 221 9.87 14.72 18.89
N GLY A 222 8.83 14.08 19.44
CA GLY A 222 8.20 14.47 20.70
C GLY A 222 7.34 15.72 20.56
N VAL A 223 6.69 15.91 19.42
CA VAL A 223 5.75 17.03 19.19
C VAL A 223 4.43 16.49 18.67
N LEU A 224 4.19 16.48 17.35
CA LEU A 224 2.94 15.92 16.80
C LEU A 224 2.82 14.41 17.00
N ASP A 225 3.94 13.69 17.07
CA ASP A 225 3.95 12.26 17.37
C ASP A 225 3.61 11.94 18.84
N MET A 226 3.59 12.93 19.76
CA MET A 226 3.08 12.71 21.12
C MET A 226 1.59 12.36 21.14
N LEU A 227 0.81 12.85 20.18
CA LEU A 227 -0.63 12.57 20.11
C LEU A 227 -0.94 11.09 19.91
N THR A 228 0.06 10.29 19.54
CA THR A 228 -0.08 8.88 19.18
C THR A 228 0.24 7.94 20.34
N VAL A 229 0.73 8.50 21.45
CA VAL A 229 1.08 7.79 22.69
C VAL A 229 0.27 8.28 23.90
N ILE A 230 -0.57 9.30 23.69
CA ILE A 230 -1.50 9.80 24.70
C ILE A 230 -2.77 8.93 24.63
N GLU A 231 -3.33 8.62 25.79
CA GLU A 231 -4.62 7.92 25.88
C GLU A 231 -5.70 8.67 25.08
N GLN A 232 -6.49 7.93 24.32
CA GLN A 232 -7.37 8.47 23.28
C GLN A 232 -8.36 9.52 23.81
N ASP A 233 -8.88 9.33 25.01
CA ASP A 233 -9.79 10.24 25.71
C ASP A 233 -9.14 11.59 26.07
N LYS A 234 -7.83 11.61 26.28
CA LYS A 234 -7.05 12.80 26.65
C LYS A 234 -6.50 13.57 25.44
N VAL A 235 -6.45 12.95 24.26
CA VAL A 235 -5.89 13.58 23.04
C VAL A 235 -6.61 14.89 22.70
N GLY A 236 -7.95 14.90 22.70
CA GLY A 236 -8.75 16.00 22.15
C GLY A 236 -8.62 17.34 22.88
N VAL A 237 -8.35 17.32 24.18
CA VAL A 237 -8.24 18.52 25.02
C VAL A 237 -6.80 18.70 25.50
N ALA A 238 -6.37 17.83 26.42
CA ALA A 238 -5.08 17.96 27.08
C ALA A 238 -3.90 17.70 26.12
N GLY A 239 -4.00 16.67 25.27
CA GLY A 239 -2.96 16.36 24.30
C GLY A 239 -2.74 17.45 23.25
N ILE A 240 -3.82 17.93 22.61
CA ILE A 240 -3.75 19.04 21.66
C ILE A 240 -3.25 20.33 22.32
N ALA A 241 -3.71 20.64 23.54
CA ALA A 241 -3.23 21.81 24.28
C ALA A 241 -1.71 21.74 24.54
N TRP A 242 -1.23 20.58 24.98
CA TRP A 242 0.19 20.33 25.21
C TRP A 242 1.01 20.51 23.93
N VAL A 243 0.59 19.91 22.80
CA VAL A 243 1.32 20.03 21.53
C VAL A 243 1.33 21.46 20.99
N LYS A 244 0.22 22.20 21.13
CA LYS A 244 0.17 23.63 20.79
C LYS A 244 1.24 24.41 21.55
N GLU A 245 1.33 24.18 22.85
CA GLU A 245 2.31 24.87 23.69
C GLU A 245 3.74 24.45 23.38
N GLU A 246 3.98 23.17 23.10
CA GLU A 246 5.29 22.67 22.72
C GLU A 246 5.78 23.27 21.40
N ILE A 247 4.90 23.46 20.41
CA ILE A 247 5.24 24.14 19.15
C ILE A 247 5.60 25.61 19.42
N LYS A 248 4.77 26.34 20.17
CA LYS A 248 5.04 27.74 20.53
C LYS A 248 6.36 27.90 21.28
N SER A 249 6.59 27.08 22.30
CA SER A 249 7.80 27.08 23.11
C SER A 249 9.05 26.82 22.28
N ARG A 250 9.03 25.80 21.39
CA ARG A 250 10.14 25.51 20.48
C ARG A 250 10.38 26.61 19.47
N CYS A 251 9.33 27.22 18.92
CA CYS A 251 9.47 28.38 18.04
C CYS A 251 10.11 29.56 18.78
N GLY A 252 9.64 29.89 19.98
CA GLY A 252 10.19 30.96 20.81
C GLY A 252 11.67 30.78 21.14
N ARG A 253 12.06 29.56 21.56
CA ARG A 253 13.48 29.23 21.82
C ARG A 253 14.39 29.37 20.60
N LEU A 254 13.84 29.17 19.41
CA LEU A 254 14.57 29.30 18.14
C LEU A 254 14.45 30.70 17.51
N GLY A 255 13.77 31.65 18.17
CA GLY A 255 13.53 32.99 17.66
C GLY A 255 12.58 33.03 16.46
N TYR A 256 11.73 32.02 16.28
CA TYR A 256 10.76 31.95 15.19
C TYR A 256 9.43 32.58 15.62
N HIS A 257 8.84 33.37 14.72
CA HIS A 257 7.47 33.83 14.87
C HIS A 257 6.50 32.63 14.83
N TYR A 258 5.47 32.65 15.68
CA TYR A 258 4.41 31.63 15.71
C TYR A 258 3.16 32.14 14.99
N SER A 259 2.80 31.50 13.88
CA SER A 259 1.68 31.92 13.04
C SER A 259 0.31 31.52 13.62
N LYS A 260 -0.16 32.24 14.65
CA LYS A 260 -1.37 31.90 15.44
C LYS A 260 -2.59 31.54 14.58
N GLN A 261 -2.91 32.37 13.58
CA GLN A 261 -4.09 32.15 12.72
C GLN A 261 -3.97 30.89 11.86
N LYS A 262 -2.79 30.63 11.25
CA LYS A 262 -2.58 29.43 10.42
C LYS A 262 -2.64 28.15 11.25
N TRP A 263 -2.08 28.18 12.46
CA TRP A 263 -2.20 27.06 13.39
C TRP A 263 -3.63 26.83 13.86
N ARG A 264 -4.43 27.89 14.08
CA ARG A 264 -5.86 27.73 14.38
C ARG A 264 -6.58 26.95 13.28
N SER A 265 -6.38 27.31 12.01
CA SER A 265 -6.93 26.57 10.86
C SER A 265 -6.45 25.11 10.81
N PHE A 266 -5.16 24.86 11.10
CA PHE A 266 -4.62 23.50 11.16
C PHE A 266 -5.30 22.66 12.24
N TRP A 267 -5.53 23.20 13.44
CA TRP A 267 -6.15 22.46 14.54
C TRP A 267 -7.65 22.21 14.34
N VAL A 268 -8.37 23.11 13.66
CA VAL A 268 -9.74 22.86 13.20
C VAL A 268 -9.78 21.66 12.26
N TYR A 269 -8.91 21.67 11.25
CA TYR A 269 -8.74 20.51 10.35
C TYR A 269 -8.38 19.24 11.12
N PHE A 270 -7.45 19.34 12.08
CA PHE A 270 -6.94 18.20 12.81
C PHE A 270 -8.07 17.50 13.57
N LYS A 271 -8.89 18.26 14.31
CA LYS A 271 -10.03 17.70 15.04
C LYS A 271 -11.02 17.00 14.10
N LYS A 272 -11.44 17.69 13.03
CA LYS A 272 -12.38 17.14 12.04
C LYS A 272 -11.88 15.86 11.38
N THR A 273 -10.60 15.82 11.03
CA THR A 273 -10.04 14.68 10.28
C THR A 273 -9.64 13.53 11.20
N TRP A 274 -8.93 13.83 12.28
CA TRP A 274 -8.24 12.81 13.07
C TRP A 274 -9.02 12.40 14.31
N MET A 275 -9.84 13.28 14.89
CA MET A 275 -10.66 12.94 16.05
C MET A 275 -12.03 12.41 15.64
N GLU A 276 -12.70 13.06 14.68
CA GLU A 276 -14.07 12.69 14.29
C GLU A 276 -14.09 11.55 13.27
N ARG A 277 -13.22 11.57 12.25
CA ARG A 277 -13.26 10.61 11.14
C ARG A 277 -12.42 9.35 11.37
N TYR A 278 -11.20 9.48 11.90
CA TYR A 278 -10.28 8.35 12.08
C TYR A 278 -10.05 7.93 13.53
N SER A 279 -10.61 8.65 14.52
CA SER A 279 -10.43 8.39 15.95
C SER A 279 -8.98 8.00 16.28
N VAL A 280 -8.04 8.97 16.25
CA VAL A 280 -6.57 8.75 16.44
C VAL A 280 -6.33 7.56 17.36
N THR A 281 -5.95 6.42 16.77
CA THR A 281 -5.68 5.21 17.54
C THR A 281 -4.35 5.40 18.27
N SER A 282 -4.36 5.13 19.57
CA SER A 282 -3.13 4.89 20.31
C SER A 282 -2.37 3.74 19.62
N GLY A 283 -1.04 3.83 19.53
CA GLY A 283 -0.23 2.71 19.05
C GLY A 283 0.16 2.73 17.56
N MET A 284 0.11 3.87 16.87
CA MET A 284 0.53 3.98 15.47
C MET A 284 1.93 3.39 15.20
N PHE A 285 2.06 2.48 14.23
CA PHE A 285 3.33 1.79 13.92
C PHE A 285 4.15 2.47 12.81
N MET A 286 5.49 2.34 12.89
CA MET A 286 6.47 2.95 11.97
C MET A 286 7.13 1.99 10.96
N ALA A 287 6.85 0.68 11.02
CA ALA A 287 7.65 -0.34 10.31
C ALA A 287 7.72 -0.14 8.78
N TRP A 288 6.70 0.53 8.20
CA TRP A 288 6.50 0.63 6.76
C TRP A 288 7.57 1.42 5.98
N ARG A 289 8.15 2.48 6.58
CA ARG A 289 9.08 3.41 5.89
C ARG A 289 10.33 2.72 5.32
N ARG A 290 10.81 1.64 5.97
CA ARG A 290 12.02 0.92 5.53
C ARG A 290 11.76 0.12 4.27
N PHE A 291 10.63 -0.56 4.19
CA PHE A 291 10.30 -1.40 3.06
C PHE A 291 9.92 -0.58 1.82
N ASN A 292 9.15 0.50 1.97
CA ASN A 292 8.89 1.41 0.86
C ASN A 292 10.18 1.99 0.25
N ARG A 293 11.23 2.20 1.06
CA ARG A 293 12.55 2.61 0.54
C ARG A 293 13.26 1.47 -0.21
N GLU A 294 13.18 0.24 0.28
CA GLU A 294 13.74 -0.95 -0.38
C GLU A 294 13.06 -1.18 -1.74
N LEU A 295 11.72 -1.16 -1.80
CA LEU A 295 10.95 -1.23 -3.04
C LEU A 295 11.30 -0.11 -4.01
N ASN A 296 11.26 1.14 -3.54
CA ASN A 296 11.55 2.30 -4.39
C ASN A 296 13.00 2.36 -4.88
N ALA A 297 13.94 1.70 -4.20
CA ALA A 297 15.32 1.56 -4.65
C ALA A 297 15.48 0.41 -5.67
N ALA A 298 14.69 -0.65 -5.53
CA ALA A 298 14.69 -1.81 -6.43
C ALA A 298 14.02 -1.51 -7.78
N PHE A 299 13.10 -0.54 -7.83
CA PHE A 299 12.32 -0.20 -9.02
C PHE A 299 12.66 1.16 -9.63
N ARG A 300 12.70 1.18 -10.98
CA ARG A 300 12.45 2.42 -11.74
C ARG A 300 10.95 2.74 -11.70
N THR A 301 10.58 3.99 -12.00
CA THR A 301 9.17 4.37 -12.15
C THR A 301 8.54 3.60 -13.30
N HIS A 302 7.36 3.01 -13.05
CA HIS A 302 6.56 2.27 -14.04
C HIS A 302 7.33 1.23 -14.88
N PRO A 303 7.88 0.17 -14.27
CA PRO A 303 8.58 -0.89 -14.99
C PRO A 303 7.61 -1.68 -15.90
N ASP A 304 8.13 -2.35 -16.93
CA ASP A 304 7.35 -3.37 -17.64
C ASP A 304 7.02 -4.55 -16.72
N LEU A 305 5.98 -5.32 -17.07
CA LEU A 305 5.47 -6.39 -16.21
C LEU A 305 6.50 -7.53 -15.97
N PRO A 306 7.23 -8.04 -16.99
CA PRO A 306 8.31 -9.00 -16.75
C PRO A 306 9.39 -8.49 -15.79
N THR A 307 9.84 -7.25 -15.95
CA THR A 307 10.80 -6.61 -15.05
C THR A 307 10.23 -6.50 -13.64
N PHE A 308 8.96 -6.13 -13.51
CA PHE A 308 8.27 -6.09 -12.22
C PHE A 308 8.31 -7.44 -11.51
N VAL A 309 7.85 -8.50 -12.17
CA VAL A 309 7.79 -9.86 -11.61
C VAL A 309 9.18 -10.38 -11.26
N LYS A 310 10.19 -10.14 -12.11
CA LYS A 310 11.58 -10.54 -11.81
C LYS A 310 12.09 -9.87 -10.53
N THR A 311 11.83 -8.58 -10.34
CA THR A 311 12.31 -7.83 -9.18
C THR A 311 11.63 -8.26 -7.88
N ILE A 312 10.28 -8.34 -7.83
CA ILE A 312 9.59 -8.78 -6.60
C ILE A 312 9.97 -10.21 -6.22
N ARG A 313 10.25 -11.07 -7.20
CA ARG A 313 10.72 -12.44 -6.97
C ARG A 313 12.12 -12.48 -6.39
N ASN A 314 13.03 -11.63 -6.88
CA ASN A 314 14.36 -11.49 -6.31
C ASN A 314 14.31 -11.01 -4.85
N ILE A 315 13.49 -10.00 -4.57
CA ILE A 315 13.24 -9.51 -3.20
C ILE A 315 12.73 -10.67 -2.34
N SER A 316 11.73 -11.41 -2.80
CA SER A 316 11.16 -12.53 -2.05
C SER A 316 12.20 -13.63 -1.76
N ASN A 317 13.02 -13.99 -2.75
CA ASN A 317 14.13 -14.95 -2.57
C ASN A 317 15.16 -14.46 -1.54
N ASP A 318 15.46 -13.16 -1.52
CA ASP A 318 16.36 -12.59 -0.51
C ASP A 318 15.75 -12.66 0.89
N TYR A 319 14.44 -12.50 1.03
CA TYR A 319 13.74 -12.70 2.31
C TYR A 319 13.75 -14.16 2.77
N VAL A 320 13.58 -15.12 1.86
CA VAL A 320 13.73 -16.55 2.17
C VAL A 320 15.15 -16.86 2.66
N ARG A 321 16.19 -16.37 1.96
CA ARG A 321 17.59 -16.51 2.40
C ARG A 321 17.81 -15.88 3.77
N LYS A 322 17.27 -14.67 4.01
CA LYS A 322 17.32 -13.99 5.31
C LYS A 322 16.68 -14.83 6.41
N GLN A 323 15.53 -15.47 6.17
CA GLN A 323 14.87 -16.36 7.13
C GLN A 323 15.75 -17.59 7.42
N ILE A 324 16.21 -18.29 6.37
CA ILE A 324 17.07 -19.48 6.51
C ILE A 324 18.33 -19.15 7.31
N HIS A 325 19.08 -18.12 6.91
CA HIS A 325 20.32 -17.71 7.58
C HIS A 325 20.09 -17.34 9.06
N THR A 326 18.93 -16.77 9.38
CA THR A 326 18.57 -16.44 10.77
C THR A 326 18.23 -17.70 11.57
N THR A 327 17.51 -18.65 10.98
CA THR A 327 17.17 -19.94 11.61
C THR A 327 18.41 -20.78 11.89
N ILE A 328 19.37 -20.85 10.96
CA ILE A 328 20.61 -21.63 11.13
C ILE A 328 21.74 -20.87 11.86
N GLY A 329 21.46 -19.67 12.37
CA GLY A 329 22.40 -18.89 13.18
C GLY A 329 23.51 -18.16 12.41
N LEU A 330 23.56 -18.25 11.08
CA LEU A 330 24.52 -17.52 10.23
C LEU A 330 24.28 -16.01 10.21
N ARG A 331 23.04 -15.58 10.46
CA ARG A 331 22.69 -14.18 10.67
C ARG A 331 22.31 -13.99 12.12
N ARG A 332 23.01 -13.09 12.81
CA ARG A 332 22.56 -12.64 14.14
C ARG A 332 21.13 -12.13 13.99
N LYS A 333 20.20 -12.71 14.76
CA LYS A 333 18.93 -12.04 15.07
C LYS A 333 19.34 -10.63 15.49
N ALA A 334 18.75 -9.60 14.88
CA ALA A 334 19.13 -8.25 15.25
C ALA A 334 18.73 -8.06 16.72
N ASN A 335 19.68 -8.26 17.67
CA ASN A 335 19.51 -7.92 19.08
C ASN A 335 19.39 -6.41 19.30
N ARG A 336 19.50 -5.62 18.24
CA ARG A 336 18.89 -4.30 18.22
C ARG A 336 17.41 -4.55 17.98
N ALA A 337 16.61 -4.42 19.04
CA ALA A 337 15.24 -3.95 18.90
C ALA A 337 15.18 -3.03 17.68
N LEU A 338 14.36 -3.41 16.70
CA LEU A 338 14.07 -2.65 15.48
C LEU A 338 14.38 -1.18 15.71
N PRO A 339 15.41 -0.61 15.05
CA PRO A 339 16.22 0.49 15.57
C PRO A 339 15.41 1.36 16.51
N ASN A 340 15.48 1.07 17.84
CA ASN A 340 14.48 1.47 18.85
C ASN A 340 13.76 2.74 18.40
N PHE A 341 12.68 2.58 17.62
CA PHE A 341 11.84 3.73 17.35
C PHE A 341 10.96 3.78 18.57
N GLU A 342 11.57 4.27 19.64
CA GLU A 342 10.87 4.68 20.83
C GLU A 342 9.90 5.73 20.35
N MET A 343 8.66 5.26 20.15
CA MET A 343 7.49 6.08 20.35
C MET A 343 7.79 6.94 21.56
N PRO A 344 7.64 8.26 21.42
CA PRO A 344 8.07 9.13 22.49
C PRO A 344 7.34 8.71 23.78
N VAL A 345 8.02 8.76 24.91
CA VAL A 345 7.41 8.39 26.19
C VAL A 345 6.27 9.35 26.45
N ALA A 346 5.07 8.82 26.72
CA ALA A 346 3.89 9.63 27.01
C ALA A 346 4.23 10.67 28.09
N VAL A 347 3.99 11.94 27.80
CA VAL A 347 4.22 13.03 28.75
C VAL A 347 3.08 13.07 29.75
N GLU A 348 3.42 13.45 31.00
CA GLU A 348 2.40 13.82 31.98
C GLU A 348 1.68 15.07 31.50
N LEU A 349 0.38 14.93 31.27
CA LEU A 349 -0.46 16.02 30.82
C LEU A 349 -0.81 16.91 32.03
N PRO A 350 -0.74 18.24 31.90
CA PRO A 350 -1.09 19.14 32.99
C PRO A 350 -2.56 18.96 33.40
N SER A 351 -2.81 18.97 34.71
CA SER A 351 -4.16 18.97 35.27
C SER A 351 -4.90 20.22 34.77
N LEU A 352 -6.13 20.07 34.26
CA LEU A 352 -6.93 21.15 33.66
C LEU A 352 -7.27 22.33 34.60
N ASN A 353 -6.75 22.33 35.84
CA ASN A 353 -7.01 23.35 36.85
C ASN A 353 -6.05 24.55 36.79
N ASN A 354 -4.96 24.48 36.01
CA ASN A 354 -3.97 25.57 35.88
C ASN A 354 -3.62 25.88 34.41
N ALA A 355 -4.62 25.91 33.53
CA ALA A 355 -4.47 26.55 32.23
C ALA A 355 -4.92 28.00 32.36
N ASP A 356 -3.98 28.93 32.26
CA ASP A 356 -4.25 30.36 32.14
C ASP A 356 -5.39 30.62 31.15
N SER A 357 -6.19 31.61 31.51
CA SER A 357 -7.49 32.04 31.00
C SER A 357 -7.56 32.49 29.53
N ASP A 358 -6.71 31.96 28.66
CA ASP A 358 -6.79 32.10 27.20
C ASP A 358 -7.42 30.86 26.53
N VAL A 359 -7.78 29.84 27.32
CA VAL A 359 -8.62 28.71 26.89
C VAL A 359 -10.08 29.07 27.16
N SER A 360 -10.59 30.08 26.46
CA SER A 360 -12.03 30.25 26.41
C SER A 360 -12.62 29.15 25.55
N SER A 361 -13.49 28.36 26.16
CA SER A 361 -14.49 27.48 25.55
C SER A 361 -15.52 28.23 24.68
N SER A 362 -15.24 29.47 24.26
CA SER A 362 -16.12 30.38 23.51
C SER A 362 -15.56 30.82 22.15
N GLU A 363 -14.57 30.13 21.57
CA GLU A 363 -14.26 30.28 20.12
C GLU A 363 -15.02 29.25 19.25
N VAL A 364 -16.04 28.62 19.83
CA VAL A 364 -17.08 27.89 19.12
C VAL A 364 -18.25 28.85 19.01
N GLU A 365 -18.71 29.09 17.79
CA GLU A 365 -19.71 30.09 17.36
C GLU A 365 -19.06 31.36 16.78
N ASP A 366 -19.50 31.70 15.57
CA ASP A 366 -19.13 32.83 14.69
C ASP A 366 -17.89 32.67 13.79
N GLU A 367 -18.05 31.84 12.75
CA GLU A 367 -18.30 32.29 11.36
C GLU A 367 -18.36 31.05 10.46
N VAL A 368 -19.57 30.70 10.06
CA VAL A 368 -19.81 29.83 8.91
C VAL A 368 -19.56 30.67 7.67
N CYS A 369 -18.43 30.44 7.00
CA CYS A 369 -18.34 30.70 5.57
C CYS A 369 -18.16 29.37 4.84
N GLU A 370 -18.83 29.30 3.69
CA GLU A 370 -19.41 28.10 3.13
C GLU A 370 -18.40 27.08 2.58
N SER A 371 -18.83 25.82 2.68
CA SER A 371 -18.49 24.68 1.81
C SER A 371 -17.05 24.57 1.30
N ASP A 372 -16.26 23.76 2.00
CA ASP A 372 -15.08 23.11 1.42
C ASP A 372 -15.48 21.64 1.12
N PRO A 373 -15.87 21.29 -0.12
CA PRO A 373 -16.29 19.92 -0.48
C PRO A 373 -15.13 18.91 -0.41
N ASP A 374 -13.92 19.39 -0.15
CA ASP A 374 -12.69 18.74 -0.55
C ASP A 374 -11.91 18.11 0.62
N SER A 375 -12.58 17.87 1.75
CA SER A 375 -11.98 17.11 2.88
C SER A 375 -11.64 15.65 2.54
N ASN A 376 -11.94 15.20 1.31
CA ASN A 376 -11.53 13.91 0.80
C ASN A 376 -10.11 13.92 0.20
N SER A 377 -9.60 15.06 -0.30
CA SER A 377 -8.43 15.06 -1.19
C SER A 377 -7.09 14.71 -0.53
N ASP A 378 -6.91 14.89 0.78
CA ASP A 378 -5.59 14.62 1.41
C ASP A 378 -5.18 13.12 1.38
N PHE A 379 -6.15 12.21 1.26
CA PHE A 379 -5.96 10.76 1.08
C PHE A 379 -6.57 10.22 -0.23
N TYR A 380 -7.55 10.91 -0.84
CA TYR A 380 -8.14 10.50 -2.13
C TYR A 380 -7.33 10.94 -3.36
N ASP A 381 -6.38 11.89 -3.25
CA ASP A 381 -5.62 12.39 -4.42
C ASP A 381 -4.73 11.32 -5.09
N SER A 382 -4.42 10.22 -4.40
CA SER A 382 -3.71 9.08 -5.01
C SER A 382 -4.57 8.35 -6.05
N CYS A 383 -5.89 8.50 -5.95
CA CYS A 383 -6.92 7.76 -6.68
C CYS A 383 -7.71 8.62 -7.68
N HIS A 384 -7.22 9.81 -8.05
CA HIS A 384 -7.72 10.56 -9.21
C HIS A 384 -6.54 11.18 -9.95
N GLY A 385 -6.06 10.50 -11.00
CA GLY A 385 -5.18 11.09 -11.99
C GLY A 385 -6.04 11.74 -13.07
N ASP A 386 -5.69 12.96 -13.46
CA ASP A 386 -6.33 13.73 -14.53
C ASP A 386 -6.49 12.91 -15.82
N ASP A 387 -7.72 12.53 -16.14
CA ASP A 387 -8.13 12.21 -17.51
C ASP A 387 -8.42 13.53 -18.24
N SER A 388 -7.36 14.29 -18.56
CA SER A 388 -7.45 15.33 -19.59
C SER A 388 -6.99 14.73 -20.92
N PRO A 389 -7.85 14.61 -21.94
CA PRO A 389 -7.41 14.20 -23.27
C PRO A 389 -6.46 15.26 -23.81
N ALA A 390 -5.24 14.83 -24.17
CA ALA A 390 -4.33 15.65 -24.95
C ALA A 390 -5.02 15.99 -26.29
N ASN A 391 -5.50 17.23 -26.41
CA ASN A 391 -5.89 17.80 -27.69
C ASN A 391 -4.65 17.84 -28.59
N SER A 392 -4.50 16.83 -29.45
CA SER A 392 -3.65 16.94 -30.62
C SER A 392 -4.37 17.84 -31.63
N THR A 393 -4.06 19.13 -31.61
CA THR A 393 -4.30 20.01 -32.75
C THR A 393 -3.46 19.50 -33.91
N VAL A 394 -4.14 18.93 -34.91
CA VAL A 394 -3.63 18.77 -36.26
C VAL A 394 -3.50 20.18 -36.83
N ALA A 395 -2.29 20.59 -37.18
CA ALA A 395 -2.05 21.70 -38.08
C ALA A 395 -1.66 21.10 -39.44
N ASP A 396 -2.28 21.65 -40.49
CA ASP A 396 -2.14 21.31 -41.91
C ASP A 396 -0.69 21.28 -42.42
#